data_AF-A0A7S2JST4-F1
#
_entry.id   AF-A0A7S2JST4-F1
#
_cell.length_a   1.000
_cell.length_b   1.000
_cell.length_c   1.000
_cell.angle_alpha   90.00
_cell.angle_beta   90.00
_cell.angle_gamma   90.00
#
_symmetry.space_group_name_H-M   'P 1'
#
loop_
_entity.id
_entity.type
_entity.pdbx_description
1 polymer ?
#
loop_
_entity_poly.entity_id
_entity_poly.type
_entity_poly.pdbx_seq_one_letter_code
_entity_poly.pdbx_strand_id
1 'polypeptide(L)'
;WGPASIQVALARKSPYIETPHKVSGFMLANHTSMAELFSRSLSQYDRIRKRNAFLDNYRKEPMFADDLTEFDDAREVVQNLVDEYKACERPDYATFGASEGQ
;
A
#
# COMPACT_ATOMS: atom_id res chain seq x y z
N TRP A 1 14.93 12.55 2.31
CA TRP A 1 14.77 13.55 3.39
C TRP A 1 15.34 13.10 4.74
N GLY A 2 15.70 11.82 4.93
CA GLY A 2 16.53 11.35 6.04
C GLY A 2 17.66 10.43 5.55
N PRO A 3 18.59 10.01 6.43
CA PRO A 3 19.66 9.07 6.09
C PRO A 3 19.11 7.66 5.80
N ALA A 4 19.84 6.88 5.00
CA ALA A 4 19.50 5.48 4.75
C ALA A 4 19.66 4.64 6.04
N SER A 5 18.65 3.83 6.36
CA SER A 5 18.67 2.90 7.50
C SER A 5 18.78 1.47 7.01
N ILE A 6 19.91 0.81 7.28
CA ILE A 6 20.15 -0.59 6.96
C ILE A 6 20.41 -1.32 8.27
N GLN A 7 19.55 -2.28 8.58
CA GLN A 7 19.63 -3.09 9.79
C GLN A 7 19.84 -4.55 9.41
N VAL A 8 20.72 -5.24 10.14
CA VAL A 8 21.03 -6.66 9.93
C VAL A 8 20.79 -7.40 11.24
N ALA A 9 19.91 -8.40 11.19
CA ALA A 9 19.68 -9.32 12.31
C ALA A 9 20.21 -10.71 11.94
N LEU A 10 21.15 -11.23 12.74
CA LEU A 10 21.69 -12.58 12.59
C LEU A 10 20.83 -13.55 13.40
N ALA A 11 20.07 -14.40 12.72
CA ALA A 11 19.26 -15.43 13.35
C ALA A 11 19.91 -16.82 13.19
N ARG A 12 19.77 -17.65 14.23
CA ARG A 12 20.12 -19.08 14.13
C ARG A 12 19.02 -19.82 13.40
N LYS A 13 19.40 -20.80 12.60
CA LYS A 13 18.46 -21.71 11.96
C LYS A 13 17.81 -22.62 13.00
N SER A 14 16.58 -23.05 12.71
CA SER A 14 15.88 -24.03 13.55
C SER A 14 16.67 -25.33 13.62
N PRO A 15 16.94 -25.89 14.82
CA PRO A 15 17.65 -27.15 14.96
C PRO A 15 16.78 -28.37 14.62
N TYR A 16 15.46 -28.18 14.46
CA TYR A 16 14.49 -29.27 14.22
C TYR A 16 14.16 -29.47 12.73
N ILE A 17 14.72 -28.63 11.86
CA ILE A 17 14.43 -28.66 10.42
C ILE A 17 15.75 -28.89 9.70
N GLU A 18 15.86 -30.02 8.98
CA GLU A 18 16.99 -30.23 8.08
C GLU A 18 16.88 -29.23 6.91
N THR A 19 17.91 -28.41 6.74
CA THR A 19 17.97 -27.43 5.65
C THR A 19 19.09 -27.82 4.69
N PRO A 20 18.83 -27.89 3.37
CA PRO A 20 19.84 -28.32 2.40
C PRO A 20 20.97 -27.28 2.22
N HIS A 21 20.72 -26.02 2.57
CA HIS A 21 21.68 -24.92 2.40
C HIS A 21 22.23 -24.44 3.74
N LYS A 22 23.52 -24.07 3.77
CA LYS A 22 24.20 -23.61 4.98
C LYS A 22 23.79 -22.19 5.41
N VAL A 23 23.44 -21.31 4.47
CA VAL A 23 23.04 -19.91 4.74
C VAL A 23 21.76 -19.56 3.96
N SER A 24 20.93 -18.69 4.54
CA SER A 24 19.73 -18.13 3.91
C SER A 24 19.63 -16.64 4.30
N GLY A 25 19.11 -15.82 3.39
CA GLY A 25 18.86 -14.39 3.63
C GLY A 25 17.41 -14.03 3.36
N PHE A 26 16.87 -13.13 4.15
CA PHE A 26 15.54 -12.55 3.96
C PHE A 26 15.68 -11.03 4.03
N MET A 27 15.18 -10.33 3.02
CA MET A 27 15.20 -8.87 2.97
C MET A 27 13.80 -8.34 3.21
N LEU A 28 13.63 -7.59 4.28
CA LEU A 28 12.46 -6.75 4.50
C LEU A 28 12.84 -5.33 4.08
N ALA A 29 12.27 -4.85 2.98
CA ALA A 29 12.53 -3.52 2.44
C ALA A 29 11.24 -2.70 2.39
N ASN A 30 11.29 -1.47 2.88
CA ASN A 30 10.28 -0.46 2.59
C ASN A 30 10.76 0.37 1.39
N HIS A 31 10.02 0.32 0.27
CA HIS A 31 10.41 0.94 -0.98
C HIS A 31 9.21 1.62 -1.66
N THR A 32 9.41 2.83 -2.20
CA THR A 32 8.35 3.68 -2.78
C THR A 32 7.69 3.09 -4.02
N SER A 33 8.32 2.12 -4.68
CA SER A 33 7.72 1.38 -5.82
C SER A 33 6.39 0.68 -5.48
N MET A 34 6.04 0.53 -4.19
CA MET A 34 4.70 0.06 -3.80
C MET A 34 3.58 0.93 -4.39
N ALA A 35 3.83 2.22 -4.64
CA ALA A 35 2.88 3.14 -5.29
C ALA A 35 2.40 2.64 -6.67
N GLU A 36 3.27 1.96 -7.43
CA GLU A 36 2.91 1.43 -8.75
C GLU A 36 1.87 0.31 -8.63
N LEU A 37 2.03 -0.57 -7.63
CA LEU A 37 1.08 -1.64 -7.36
C LEU A 37 -0.30 -1.07 -7.03
N PHE A 38 -0.37 -0.08 -6.13
CA PHE A 38 -1.63 0.56 -5.75
C PHE A 38 -2.24 1.35 -6.91
N SER A 39 -1.44 2.07 -7.69
CA SER A 39 -1.91 2.79 -8.89
C SER A 39 -2.54 1.85 -9.91
N ARG A 40 -1.96 0.65 -10.08
CA ARG A 40 -2.52 -0.38 -10.96
C ARG A 40 -3.85 -0.93 -10.41
N SER A 41 -3.93 -1.19 -9.10
CA SER A 41 -5.16 -1.65 -8.44
C SER A 41 -6.28 -0.62 -8.58
N LEU A 42 -5.99 0.67 -8.35
CA LEU A 42 -6.94 1.77 -8.57
C LEU A 42 -7.42 1.83 -10.02
N SER A 43 -6.51 1.73 -10.98
CA SER A 43 -6.87 1.74 -12.41
C SER A 43 -7.81 0.58 -12.79
N GLN A 44 -7.62 -0.59 -12.20
CA GLN A 44 -8.50 -1.74 -12.41
C GLN A 44 -9.86 -1.54 -11.74
N TYR A 45 -9.86 -1.09 -10.48
CA TYR A 45 -11.07 -0.75 -9.74
C TYR A 45 -11.92 0.28 -10.50
N ASP A 46 -11.32 1.37 -10.98
CA ASP A 46 -12.02 2.43 -11.73
C ASP A 46 -12.75 1.92 -12.96
N ARG A 47 -12.13 0.98 -13.69
CA ARG A 47 -12.73 0.40 -14.89
C ARG A 47 -13.99 -0.40 -14.57
N ILE A 48 -14.00 -1.10 -13.44
CA ILE A 48 -15.13 -1.90 -12.97
C ILE A 48 -16.21 -0.96 -12.39
N ARG A 49 -15.80 -0.03 -11.53
CA ARG A 49 -16.67 0.93 -10.85
C ARG A 49 -17.39 1.86 -11.82
N LYS A 50 -16.72 2.36 -12.87
CA LYS A 50 -17.34 3.19 -13.93
C LYS A 50 -18.48 2.49 -14.68
N ARG A 51 -18.48 1.16 -14.71
CA ARG A 51 -19.54 0.35 -15.35
C ARG A 51 -20.56 -0.15 -14.33
N ASN A 52 -20.40 0.18 -13.05
CA ASN A 52 -21.16 -0.38 -11.95
C ASN A 52 -21.25 -1.91 -11.99
N ALA A 53 -20.19 -2.58 -12.46
CA ALA A 53 -20.18 -4.02 -12.65
C ALA A 53 -19.93 -4.77 -11.34
N PHE A 54 -20.61 -5.91 -11.15
CA PHE A 54 -20.47 -6.82 -10.00
C PHE A 54 -20.82 -6.22 -8.62
N LEU A 55 -21.60 -5.14 -8.57
CA LEU A 55 -22.00 -4.47 -7.33
C LEU A 55 -23.20 -5.09 -6.63
N ASP A 56 -24.01 -5.89 -7.34
CA ASP A 56 -25.28 -6.42 -6.81
C ASP A 56 -25.12 -7.33 -5.59
N ASN A 57 -23.98 -8.03 -5.47
CA ASN A 57 -23.71 -8.84 -4.30
C ASN A 57 -23.29 -8.00 -3.09
N TYR A 58 -22.61 -6.87 -3.32
CA TYR A 58 -22.21 -5.97 -2.24
C TYR A 58 -23.41 -5.26 -1.64
N ARG A 59 -24.37 -4.81 -2.46
CA ARG A 59 -25.63 -4.17 -2.00
C ARG A 59 -26.50 -5.03 -1.07
N LYS A 60 -26.25 -6.34 -0.99
CA LYS A 60 -26.95 -7.25 -0.06
C LYS A 60 -26.36 -7.19 1.34
N GLU A 61 -25.12 -6.70 1.48
CA GLU A 61 -24.45 -6.59 2.76
C GLU A 61 -24.86 -5.31 3.48
N PRO A 62 -25.01 -5.32 4.82
CA PRO A 62 -25.48 -4.17 5.59
C PRO A 62 -24.68 -2.88 5.38
N MET A 63 -23.37 -3.01 5.13
CA MET A 63 -22.45 -1.88 4.89
C MET A 63 -22.78 -1.09 3.62
N PHE A 64 -23.44 -1.73 2.65
CA PHE A 64 -23.74 -1.17 1.32
C PHE A 64 -25.25 -1.13 1.03
N ALA A 65 -26.08 -1.24 2.08
CA ALA A 65 -27.53 -1.33 1.94
C ALA A 65 -28.14 0.01 1.48
N ASP A 66 -27.62 1.12 1.98
CA ASP A 66 -28.13 2.46 1.70
C ASP A 66 -27.42 3.11 0.50
N ASP A 67 -26.09 3.00 0.43
CA ASP A 67 -25.30 3.51 -0.68
C ASP A 67 -23.97 2.74 -0.87
N LEU A 68 -23.12 3.26 -1.74
CA LEU A 68 -21.80 2.69 -2.05
C LEU A 68 -20.67 3.68 -1.72
N THR A 69 -20.90 4.65 -0.84
CA THR A 69 -19.92 5.72 -0.56
C THR A 69 -18.64 5.14 0.06
N GLU A 70 -18.75 4.09 0.85
CA GLU A 70 -17.62 3.37 1.44
C GLU A 70 -16.57 2.95 0.39
N PHE A 71 -17.01 2.60 -0.82
CA PHE A 71 -16.09 2.29 -1.91
C PHE A 71 -15.35 3.51 -2.46
N ASP A 72 -16.01 4.67 -2.46
CA ASP A 72 -15.44 5.92 -2.93
C ASP A 72 -14.45 6.45 -1.88
N ASP A 73 -14.77 6.33 -0.59
CA ASP A 73 -13.90 6.66 0.54
C ASP A 73 -12.63 5.78 0.55
N ALA A 74 -12.80 4.45 0.42
CA ALA A 74 -11.66 3.53 0.35
C ALA A 74 -10.75 3.82 -0.85
N ARG A 75 -11.32 4.22 -1.99
CA ARG A 75 -10.57 4.61 -3.17
C ARG A 75 -9.77 5.89 -2.94
N GLU A 76 -10.36 6.88 -2.26
CA GLU A 76 -9.67 8.13 -1.90
C GLU A 76 -8.49 7.87 -0.98
N VAL A 77 -8.66 7.05 0.06
CA VAL A 77 -7.57 6.68 0.99
C VAL A 77 -6.38 6.06 0.25
N VAL A 78 -6.63 5.14 -0.68
CA VAL A 78 -5.56 4.50 -1.47
C VAL A 78 -4.92 5.51 -2.45
N GLN A 79 -5.69 6.43 -3.00
CA GLN A 79 -5.16 7.51 -3.85
C GLN A 79 -4.23 8.43 -3.06
N ASN A 80 -4.65 8.86 -1.87
CA ASN A 80 -3.82 9.68 -0.98
C ASN A 80 -2.51 8.98 -0.62
N LEU A 81 -2.57 7.67 -0.33
CA LEU A 81 -1.37 6.86 -0.07
C LEU A 81 -0.41 6.82 -1.28
N VAL A 82 -0.95 6.67 -2.50
CA VAL A 82 -0.14 6.71 -3.74
C VAL A 82 0.55 8.06 -3.88
N ASP A 83 -0.16 9.15 -3.61
CA ASP A 83 0.37 10.49 -3.76
C ASP A 83 1.40 10.83 -2.67
N GLU A 84 1.23 10.32 -1.45
CA GLU A 84 2.23 10.39 -0.38
C GLU A 84 3.51 9.62 -0.76
N TYR A 85 3.41 8.42 -1.34
CA TYR A 85 4.58 7.68 -1.82
C TYR A 85 5.33 8.43 -2.94
N LYS A 86 4.62 9.09 -3.86
CA LYS A 86 5.25 9.93 -4.89
C LYS A 86 5.91 11.16 -4.27
N ALA A 87 5.29 11.75 -3.24
CA ALA A 87 5.87 12.86 -2.51
C ALA A 87 7.17 12.45 -1.79
N CYS A 88 7.24 11.22 -1.26
CA CYS A 88 8.44 10.68 -0.58
C CYS A 88 9.71 10.70 -1.45
N GLU A 89 9.56 10.60 -2.77
CA GLU A 89 10.68 10.62 -3.72
C GLU A 89 11.22 12.03 -3.97
N ARG A 90 10.47 13.07 -3.56
CA ARG A 90 10.86 14.46 -3.75
C ARG A 90 11.70 14.97 -2.57
N PRO A 91 12.64 15.90 -2.80
CA PRO A 91 13.47 16.46 -1.74
C PRO A 91 12.68 17.32 -0.74
N ASP A 92 11.54 17.87 -1.14
CA ASP A 92 10.65 18.72 -0.33
C ASP A 92 9.64 17.93 0.52
N TYR A 93 9.76 16.60 0.57
CA TYR A 93 8.85 15.75 1.36
C TYR A 93 8.78 16.16 2.85
N ALA A 94 9.90 16.57 3.45
CA ALA A 94 9.94 16.95 4.87
C ALA A 94 8.98 18.10 5.22
N THR A 95 8.62 18.93 4.23
CA THR A 95 7.69 20.05 4.36
C THR A 95 6.33 19.80 3.72
N PHE A 96 6.13 18.64 3.07
CA PHE A 96 4.96 18.33 2.25
C PHE A 96 3.63 18.36 3.03
N GLY A 97 3.61 17.86 4.27
CA GLY A 97 2.43 17.92 5.14
C GLY A 97 2.35 19.14 6.06
N ALA A 98 3.35 20.03 6.04
CA ALA A 98 3.40 21.20 6.91
C ALA A 98 2.64 22.41 6.34
N SER A 99 2.33 22.40 5.03
CA SER A 99 1.63 23.49 4.34
C SER A 99 0.10 23.44 4.43
N GLU A 100 -0.50 22.34 4.89
CA GLU A 100 -1.97 22.22 5.00
C GLU A 100 -2.56 22.83 6.28
N GLY A 101 -1.76 23.56 7.07
CA GLY A 101 -2.13 24.11 8.37
C GLY A 101 -2.05 25.64 8.51
N GLN A 102 -2.11 26.42 7.41
CA GLN A 102 -2.17 27.89 7.47
C GLN A 102 -3.39 28.46 6.75
#